data_AF-A0A4R7BWS6-F1
#
_entry.id   AF-A0A4R7BWS6-F1
#
_cell.length_a   1.000
_cell.length_b   1.000
_cell.length_c   1.000
_cell.angle_alpha   90.00
_cell.angle_beta   90.00
_cell.angle_gamma   90.00
#
_symmetry.space_group_name_H-M   'P 1'
#
loop_
_entity.id
_entity.type
_entity.pdbx_description
1 polymer ?
#
loop_
_entity_poly.entity_id
_entity_poly.type
_entity_poly.pdbx_seq_one_letter_code
_entity_poly.pdbx_strand_id
1 'polypeptide(L)'
;MPTGYTAAVQDGSITTFPDFAMQCARGFGALYSMRDEPGDAPIPDRFEPQTAYHDERLAAARVRLIQLLAMSSEEVRAAAEESQRESDKSLNEYKARRLLHRERYEAMLVRVRDWAPPSSEHEPLKEFMIEQLESSINFDCSTGPWSEQPAPLSPEDWFDDELQKASREVGYHTRERAKEIERTESRNKWLADLRASLAEIEEVS
;
A
#
# COMPACT_ATOMS: atom_id res chain seq x y z
N MET A 1 -9.48 -4.31 -1.87
CA MET A 1 -8.24 -5.09 -2.06
C MET A 1 -8.66 -6.39 -2.69
N PRO A 2 -7.93 -6.89 -3.70
CA PRO A 2 -8.11 -8.26 -4.12
C PRO A 2 -7.92 -9.13 -2.89
N THR A 3 -8.85 -10.07 -2.67
CA THR A 3 -8.61 -11.07 -1.65
C THR A 3 -7.37 -11.88 -2.03
N GLY A 4 -6.67 -12.47 -1.06
CA GLY A 4 -5.50 -13.32 -1.35
C GLY A 4 -5.80 -14.47 -2.33
N TYR A 5 -7.08 -14.74 -2.60
CA TYR A 5 -7.56 -15.74 -3.55
C TYR A 5 -7.65 -15.25 -5.01
N THR A 6 -7.79 -13.95 -5.27
CA THR A 6 -8.01 -13.42 -6.63
C THR A 6 -6.81 -12.65 -7.20
N ALA A 7 -5.80 -12.35 -6.38
CA ALA A 7 -4.59 -11.63 -6.82
C ALA A 7 -3.88 -12.32 -8.00
N ALA A 8 -3.78 -13.65 -7.99
CA ALA A 8 -3.14 -14.41 -9.06
C ALA A 8 -3.95 -14.42 -10.38
N VAL A 9 -5.28 -14.31 -10.29
CA VAL A 9 -6.14 -14.13 -11.48
C VAL A 9 -5.97 -12.70 -12.01
N GLN A 10 -5.85 -11.72 -11.11
CA GLN A 10 -5.68 -10.31 -11.43
C GLN A 10 -4.40 -10.04 -12.23
N ASP A 11 -3.25 -10.54 -11.74
CA ASP A 11 -1.94 -10.33 -12.35
C ASP A 11 -1.68 -11.24 -13.56
N GLY A 12 -2.50 -12.29 -13.73
CA GLY A 12 -2.47 -13.21 -14.84
C GLY A 12 -1.52 -14.40 -14.65
N SER A 13 -1.03 -14.61 -13.43
CA SER A 13 -0.26 -15.81 -13.07
C SER A 13 -1.15 -17.06 -13.03
N ILE A 14 -2.44 -16.92 -12.70
CA ILE A 14 -3.45 -17.96 -12.83
C ILE A 14 -4.41 -17.59 -13.95
N THR A 15 -4.38 -18.41 -15.01
CA THR A 15 -5.24 -18.25 -16.20
C THR A 15 -6.13 -19.46 -16.43
N THR A 16 -6.09 -20.49 -15.57
CA THR A 16 -6.89 -21.70 -15.71
C THR A 16 -7.83 -21.88 -14.51
N PHE A 17 -8.99 -22.50 -14.75
CA PHE A 17 -9.97 -22.77 -13.70
C PHE A 17 -9.44 -23.75 -12.62
N PRO A 18 -8.77 -24.88 -12.97
CA PRO A 18 -8.24 -25.80 -11.96
C PRO A 18 -7.29 -25.13 -10.97
N ASP A 19 -6.38 -24.28 -11.44
CA ASP A 19 -5.42 -23.59 -10.56
C ASP A 19 -6.13 -22.64 -9.60
N PHE A 20 -7.12 -21.89 -10.10
CA PHE A 20 -7.92 -20.98 -9.28
C PHE A 20 -8.76 -21.72 -8.23
N ALA A 21 -9.39 -22.83 -8.62
CA ALA A 21 -10.18 -23.66 -7.70
C ALA A 21 -9.32 -24.22 -6.56
N MET A 22 -8.10 -24.69 -6.88
CA MET A 22 -7.15 -25.18 -5.87
C MET A 22 -6.63 -24.09 -4.94
N GLN A 23 -6.45 -22.86 -5.44
CA GLN A 23 -6.11 -21.72 -4.58
C GLN A 23 -7.23 -21.41 -3.59
N CYS A 24 -8.49 -21.40 -4.04
CA CYS A 24 -9.64 -21.15 -3.17
C CYS A 24 -9.85 -22.28 -2.16
N ALA A 25 -9.61 -23.54 -2.55
CA ALA A 25 -9.71 -24.70 -1.68
C ALA A 25 -8.75 -24.65 -0.47
N ARG A 26 -7.65 -23.89 -0.53
CA ARG A 26 -6.75 -23.67 0.62
C ARG A 26 -7.44 -22.94 1.78
N GLY A 27 -8.50 -22.18 1.50
CA GLY A 27 -9.36 -21.54 2.51
C GLY A 27 -10.44 -22.45 3.09
N PHE A 28 -10.56 -23.70 2.63
CA PHE A 28 -11.62 -24.64 2.99
C PHE A 28 -11.02 -25.89 3.64
N GLY A 29 -11.56 -26.31 4.80
CA GLY A 29 -11.21 -27.58 5.44
C GLY A 29 -9.78 -27.67 6.00
N ALA A 30 -9.05 -28.75 5.63
CA ALA A 30 -7.89 -29.30 6.33
C ALA A 30 -6.58 -28.45 6.36
N LEU A 31 -6.57 -27.23 5.82
CA LEU A 31 -5.36 -26.42 5.60
C LEU A 31 -5.33 -25.09 6.39
N TYR A 32 -6.32 -24.85 7.27
CA TYR A 32 -6.45 -23.62 8.07
C TYR A 32 -5.39 -23.47 9.19
N SER A 33 -4.74 -24.55 9.63
CA SER A 33 -3.98 -24.61 10.89
C SER A 33 -2.51 -24.17 10.84
N MET A 34 -2.02 -23.59 9.74
CA MET A 34 -0.57 -23.33 9.54
C MET A 34 -0.18 -21.84 9.55
N ARG A 35 -0.95 -20.98 10.22
CA ARG A 35 -0.88 -19.54 9.95
C ARG A 35 0.12 -18.70 10.77
N ASP A 36 0.36 -18.95 12.07
CA ASP A 36 1.05 -17.94 12.91
C ASP A 36 1.80 -18.56 14.12
N GLU A 37 3.16 -18.52 14.21
CA GLU A 37 4.02 -18.53 15.45
C GLU A 37 5.51 -18.25 15.06
N PRO A 38 6.40 -17.59 15.87
CA PRO A 38 6.60 -17.72 17.34
C PRO A 38 6.85 -16.41 18.14
N GLY A 39 6.96 -16.52 19.48
CA GLY A 39 6.92 -15.43 20.48
C GLY A 39 8.09 -15.29 21.48
N ASP A 40 9.32 -15.63 21.12
CA ASP A 40 10.50 -15.60 21.99
C ASP A 40 11.55 -14.52 21.64
N ALA A 41 11.16 -13.47 20.91
CA ALA A 41 12.09 -12.43 20.49
C ALA A 41 12.69 -11.67 21.70
N PRO A 42 14.03 -11.51 21.77
CA PRO A 42 14.69 -10.84 22.88
C PRO A 42 14.39 -9.34 22.90
N ILE A 43 14.16 -8.80 24.10
CA ILE A 43 13.99 -7.36 24.30
C ILE A 43 15.36 -6.69 24.19
N PRO A 44 15.55 -5.72 23.27
CA PRO A 44 16.84 -5.07 23.07
C PRO A 44 17.23 -4.16 24.25
N ASP A 45 18.53 -3.97 24.45
CA ASP A 45 19.07 -3.10 25.51
C ASP A 45 18.77 -1.62 25.31
N ARG A 46 18.64 -1.22 24.05
CA ARG A 46 18.34 0.13 23.64
C ARG A 46 17.64 0.10 22.28
N PHE A 47 16.71 1.01 22.09
CA PHE A 47 16.13 1.30 20.80
C PHE A 47 16.90 2.42 20.09
N GLU A 48 17.14 2.24 18.79
CA GLU A 48 17.64 3.29 17.90
C GLU A 48 16.47 3.94 17.15
N PRO A 49 16.46 5.26 16.96
CA PRO A 49 15.35 5.94 16.31
C PRO A 49 15.36 5.62 14.82
N GLN A 50 14.21 5.25 14.28
CA GLN A 50 14.09 4.90 12.86
C GLN A 50 13.86 6.14 12.00
N THR A 51 14.89 7.00 11.90
CA THR A 51 14.75 8.30 11.21
C THR A 51 15.04 8.25 9.72
N ALA A 52 15.69 7.19 9.21
CA ALA A 52 16.23 7.14 7.84
C ALA A 52 15.22 7.53 6.76
N TYR A 53 13.98 7.01 6.86
CA TYR A 53 12.90 7.38 5.94
C TYR A 53 12.58 8.88 5.97
N HIS A 54 12.46 9.47 7.16
CA HIS A 54 12.18 10.90 7.30
C HIS A 54 13.38 11.78 6.92
N ASP A 55 14.60 11.31 7.16
CA ASP A 55 15.83 11.99 6.73
C ASP A 55 15.91 12.10 5.21
N GLU A 56 15.73 10.99 4.51
CA GLU A 56 15.75 10.94 3.05
C GLU A 56 14.65 11.82 2.44
N ARG A 57 13.41 11.67 2.93
CA ARG A 57 12.28 12.46 2.45
C ARG A 57 12.43 13.95 2.72
N LEU A 58 12.96 14.33 3.90
CA LEU A 58 13.23 15.73 4.23
C LEU A 58 14.30 16.33 3.30
N ALA A 59 15.37 15.58 3.03
CA ALA A 59 16.41 16.01 2.10
C ALA A 59 15.84 16.23 0.69
N ALA A 60 15.07 15.26 0.18
CA ALA A 60 14.42 15.36 -1.13
C ALA A 60 13.45 16.56 -1.20
N ALA A 61 12.62 16.76 -0.18
CA ALA A 61 11.67 17.87 -0.13
C ALA A 61 12.36 19.24 -0.10
N ARG A 62 13.49 19.37 0.62
CA ARG A 62 14.30 20.61 0.63
C ARG A 62 14.91 20.90 -0.72
N VAL A 63 15.48 19.88 -1.38
CA VAL A 63 16.03 20.03 -2.75
C VAL A 63 14.94 20.47 -3.71
N ARG A 64 13.77 19.82 -3.66
CA ARG A 64 12.62 20.18 -4.50
C ARG A 64 12.15 21.61 -4.27
N LEU A 65 12.06 22.05 -3.01
CA LEU A 65 11.68 23.41 -2.65
C LEU A 65 12.66 24.45 -3.21
N ILE A 66 13.97 24.18 -3.08
CA ILE A 66 15.01 25.06 -3.63
C ILE A 66 14.92 25.12 -5.16
N GLN A 67 14.71 23.98 -5.82
CA GLN A 67 14.54 23.92 -7.27
C GLN A 67 13.34 24.75 -7.72
N LEU A 68 12.17 24.56 -7.09
CA LEU A 68 10.95 25.32 -7.38
C LEU A 68 11.19 26.83 -7.26
N LEU A 69 11.80 27.27 -6.16
CA LEU A 69 12.09 28.69 -5.93
C LEU A 69 13.09 29.29 -6.94
N ALA A 70 13.87 28.45 -7.63
CA ALA A 70 14.83 28.88 -8.64
C ALA A 70 14.29 28.84 -10.08
N MET A 71 13.10 28.27 -10.31
CA MET A 71 12.53 28.12 -11.64
C MET A 71 12.10 29.47 -12.24
N SER A 72 12.44 29.68 -13.49
CA SER A 72 11.89 30.73 -14.34
C SER A 72 10.46 30.40 -14.79
N SER A 73 9.72 31.40 -15.27
CA SER A 73 8.36 31.19 -15.80
C SER A 73 8.28 30.21 -16.97
N GLU A 74 9.35 30.10 -17.78
CA GLU A 74 9.43 29.13 -18.88
C GLU A 74 9.62 27.71 -18.34
N GLU A 75 10.50 27.53 -17.35
CA GLU A 75 10.70 26.24 -16.68
C GLU A 75 9.44 25.80 -15.93
N VAL A 76 8.71 26.72 -15.30
CA VAL A 76 7.42 26.44 -14.66
C VAL A 76 6.41 25.90 -15.67
N ARG A 77 6.28 26.56 -16.84
CA ARG A 77 5.39 26.08 -17.90
C ARG A 77 5.78 24.69 -18.39
N ALA A 78 7.05 24.48 -18.69
CA ALA A 78 7.55 23.19 -19.17
C ALA A 78 7.33 22.06 -18.15
N ALA A 79 7.55 22.34 -16.86
CA ALA A 79 7.35 21.35 -15.80
C ALA A 79 5.86 21.07 -15.53
N ALA A 80 4.99 22.07 -15.62
CA ALA A 80 3.54 21.87 -15.52
C ALA A 80 3.01 21.01 -16.68
N GLU A 81 3.46 21.27 -17.91
CA GLU A 81 3.12 20.46 -19.08
C GLU A 81 3.61 19.02 -18.93
N GLU A 82 4.83 18.79 -18.46
CA GLU A 82 5.36 17.45 -18.20
C GLU A 82 4.58 16.73 -17.10
N SER A 83 4.24 17.42 -16.01
CA SER A 83 3.42 16.89 -14.92
C SER A 83 2.04 16.47 -15.42
N GLN A 84 1.45 17.24 -16.34
CA GLN A 84 0.19 16.88 -16.97
C GLN A 84 0.35 15.63 -17.85
N ARG A 85 1.39 15.56 -18.69
CA ARG A 85 1.67 14.40 -19.54
C ARG A 85 1.84 13.11 -18.74
N GLU A 86 2.59 13.15 -17.64
CA GLU A 86 2.81 11.97 -16.81
C GLU A 86 1.54 11.56 -16.05
N SER A 87 0.72 12.54 -15.63
CA SER A 87 -0.60 12.29 -15.04
C SER A 87 -1.54 11.60 -16.03
N ASP A 88 -1.56 12.07 -17.28
CA ASP A 88 -2.38 11.50 -18.35
C ASP A 88 -1.95 10.07 -18.68
N LYS A 89 -0.64 9.86 -18.78
CA LYS A 89 -0.05 8.54 -19.01
C LYS A 89 -0.40 7.57 -17.87
N SER A 90 -0.18 7.98 -16.62
CA SER A 90 -0.50 7.17 -15.44
C SER A 90 -1.99 6.82 -15.36
N LEU A 91 -2.86 7.78 -15.68
CA LEU A 91 -4.31 7.55 -15.72
C LEU A 91 -4.70 6.57 -16.82
N ASN A 92 -4.10 6.70 -18.01
CA ASN A 92 -4.35 5.79 -19.13
C ASN A 92 -3.85 4.37 -18.82
N GLU A 93 -2.67 4.22 -18.23
CA GLU A 93 -2.15 2.94 -17.76
C GLU A 93 -3.04 2.33 -16.66
N TYR A 94 -3.53 3.15 -15.72
CA TYR A 94 -4.48 2.71 -14.71
C TYR A 94 -5.79 2.21 -15.34
N LYS A 95 -6.37 2.96 -16.29
CA LYS A 95 -7.57 2.56 -17.03
C LYS A 95 -7.35 1.25 -17.80
N ALA A 96 -6.21 1.13 -18.49
CA ALA A 96 -5.86 -0.07 -19.24
C ALA A 96 -5.69 -1.30 -18.33
N ARG A 97 -4.95 -1.16 -17.22
CA ARG A 97 -4.79 -2.22 -16.22
C ARG A 97 -6.14 -2.64 -15.64
N ARG A 98 -7.01 -1.69 -15.30
CA ARG A 98 -8.34 -1.97 -14.77
C ARG A 98 -9.21 -2.75 -15.74
N LEU A 99 -9.19 -2.40 -17.04
CA LEU A 99 -9.90 -3.15 -18.08
C LEU A 99 -9.36 -4.58 -18.20
N LEU A 100 -8.05 -4.74 -18.18
CA LEU A 100 -7.40 -6.06 -18.21
C LEU A 100 -7.76 -6.91 -17.00
N HIS A 101 -7.77 -6.34 -15.80
CA HIS A 101 -8.19 -7.05 -14.58
C HIS A 101 -9.64 -7.51 -14.68
N ARG A 102 -10.54 -6.62 -15.14
CA ARG A 102 -11.94 -6.95 -15.38
C ARG A 102 -12.10 -8.12 -16.34
N GLU A 103 -11.42 -8.08 -17.49
CA GLU A 103 -11.47 -9.15 -18.49
C GLU A 103 -11.04 -10.50 -17.90
N ARG A 104 -9.95 -10.52 -17.13
CA ARG A 104 -9.43 -11.73 -16.48
C ARG A 104 -10.42 -12.30 -15.47
N TYR A 105 -11.00 -11.45 -14.62
CA TYR A 105 -11.99 -11.88 -13.64
C TYR A 105 -13.26 -12.40 -14.30
N GLU A 106 -13.79 -11.68 -15.29
CA GLU A 106 -15.00 -12.07 -16.02
C GLU A 106 -14.79 -13.39 -16.75
N ALA A 107 -13.63 -13.59 -17.39
CA ALA A 107 -13.27 -14.86 -18.05
C ALA A 107 -13.19 -16.03 -17.06
N MET A 108 -12.62 -15.81 -15.86
CA MET A 108 -12.58 -16.85 -14.83
C MET A 108 -13.99 -17.14 -14.27
N LEU A 109 -14.78 -16.09 -14.05
CA LEU A 109 -16.13 -16.18 -13.51
C LEU A 109 -17.06 -17.01 -14.40
N VAL A 110 -16.95 -16.87 -15.73
CA VAL A 110 -17.66 -17.73 -16.68
C VAL A 110 -17.33 -19.20 -16.43
N ARG A 111 -16.04 -19.55 -16.32
CA ARG A 111 -15.61 -20.94 -16.10
C ARG A 111 -16.10 -21.51 -14.76
N VAL A 112 -16.07 -20.70 -13.70
CA VAL A 112 -16.60 -21.08 -12.38
C VAL A 112 -18.10 -21.34 -12.46
N ARG A 113 -18.85 -20.47 -13.16
CA ARG A 113 -20.30 -20.62 -13.35
C ARG A 113 -20.66 -21.87 -14.16
N ASP A 114 -19.87 -22.18 -15.19
CA ASP A 114 -20.06 -23.37 -16.04
C ASP A 114 -19.68 -24.69 -15.36
N TRP A 115 -18.82 -24.65 -14.34
CA TRP A 115 -18.40 -25.85 -13.62
C TRP A 115 -19.55 -26.45 -12.80
N ALA A 116 -19.83 -27.74 -12.99
CA ALA A 116 -20.72 -28.52 -12.14
C ALA A 116 -19.93 -29.13 -10.97
N PRO A 117 -20.23 -28.75 -9.70
CA PRO A 117 -19.57 -29.35 -8.55
C PRO A 117 -19.77 -30.88 -8.51
N PRO A 118 -18.74 -31.66 -8.13
CA PRO A 118 -18.82 -33.13 -8.14
C PRO A 118 -19.70 -33.71 -7.02
N SER A 119 -19.96 -32.93 -5.96
CA SER A 119 -20.90 -33.26 -4.89
C SER A 119 -21.46 -31.98 -4.26
N SER A 120 -22.52 -32.11 -3.45
CA SER A 120 -23.10 -31.00 -2.70
C SER A 120 -22.11 -30.37 -1.70
N GLU A 121 -21.11 -31.11 -1.23
CA GLU A 121 -20.05 -30.58 -0.35
C GLU A 121 -19.15 -29.55 -1.07
N HIS A 122 -19.15 -29.55 -2.40
CA HIS A 122 -18.35 -28.63 -3.21
C HIS A 122 -19.15 -27.42 -3.71
N GLU A 123 -20.46 -27.37 -3.49
CA GLU A 123 -21.28 -26.19 -3.80
C GLU A 123 -20.81 -24.93 -3.06
N PRO A 124 -20.48 -24.97 -1.76
CA PRO A 124 -19.96 -23.80 -1.05
C PRO A 124 -18.64 -23.27 -1.64
N LEU A 125 -17.80 -24.13 -2.20
CA LEU A 125 -16.56 -23.71 -2.88
C LEU A 125 -16.88 -22.96 -4.17
N LYS A 126 -17.89 -23.40 -4.94
CA LYS A 126 -18.36 -22.68 -6.13
C LYS A 126 -18.89 -21.30 -5.77
N GLU A 127 -19.77 -21.23 -4.78
CA GLU A 127 -20.36 -19.97 -4.30
C GLU A 127 -19.27 -19.01 -3.82
N PHE A 128 -18.31 -19.51 -3.04
CA PHE A 128 -17.18 -18.72 -2.59
C PHE A 128 -16.34 -18.18 -3.75
N MET A 129 -15.97 -19.01 -4.73
CA MET A 129 -15.21 -18.56 -5.90
C MET A 129 -15.93 -17.45 -6.66
N ILE A 130 -17.26 -17.55 -6.81
CA ILE A 130 -18.09 -16.52 -7.43
C ILE A 130 -18.05 -15.23 -6.61
N GLU A 131 -18.29 -15.32 -5.30
CA GLU A 131 -18.27 -14.18 -4.39
C GLU A 131 -16.91 -13.46 -4.41
N GLN A 132 -15.80 -14.20 -4.38
CA GLN A 132 -14.45 -13.64 -4.44
C GLN A 132 -14.23 -12.84 -5.73
N LEU A 133 -14.63 -13.39 -6.88
CA LEU A 133 -14.47 -12.73 -8.19
C LEU A 133 -15.38 -11.50 -8.31
N GLU A 134 -16.64 -11.61 -7.91
CA GLU A 134 -17.60 -10.50 -7.97
C GLU A 134 -17.20 -9.35 -7.04
N SER A 135 -16.72 -9.68 -5.84
CA SER A 135 -16.19 -8.70 -4.88
C SER A 135 -14.96 -7.98 -5.45
N SER A 136 -14.00 -8.70 -6.04
CA SER A 136 -12.82 -8.09 -6.67
C SER A 136 -13.19 -7.25 -7.90
N ILE A 137 -14.15 -7.68 -8.73
CA ILE A 137 -14.67 -6.85 -9.83
C ILE A 137 -15.25 -5.54 -9.28
N ASN A 138 -16.07 -5.61 -8.22
CA ASN A 138 -16.69 -4.43 -7.64
C ASN A 138 -15.66 -3.49 -7.03
N PHE A 139 -14.65 -4.02 -6.33
CA PHE A 139 -13.64 -3.18 -5.68
C PHE A 139 -12.61 -2.65 -6.69
N ASP A 140 -11.93 -3.55 -7.40
CA ASP A 140 -10.77 -3.21 -8.23
C ASP A 140 -11.18 -2.59 -9.58
N CYS A 141 -12.39 -2.89 -10.06
CA CYS A 141 -12.86 -2.47 -11.38
C CYS A 141 -14.02 -1.46 -11.34
N SER A 142 -14.34 -0.90 -10.16
CA SER A 142 -15.32 0.18 -10.05
C SER A 142 -14.83 1.45 -10.76
N THR A 143 -15.80 2.22 -11.24
CA THR A 143 -15.60 3.58 -11.75
C THR A 143 -16.23 4.56 -10.77
N GLY A 144 -15.48 5.59 -10.41
CA GLY A 144 -15.93 6.64 -9.51
C GLY A 144 -15.30 7.98 -9.87
N PRO A 145 -15.55 9.05 -9.11
CA PRO A 145 -15.01 10.39 -9.39
C PRO A 145 -13.48 10.40 -9.52
N TRP A 146 -12.80 9.51 -8.81
CA TRP A 146 -11.35 9.30 -8.85
C TRP A 146 -10.82 8.65 -10.14
N SER A 147 -11.70 8.18 -11.03
CA SER A 147 -11.36 7.57 -12.32
C SER A 147 -11.40 8.53 -13.50
N GLU A 148 -11.82 9.77 -13.23
CA GLU A 148 -11.83 10.88 -14.18
C GLU A 148 -10.57 11.73 -14.05
N GLN A 149 -10.17 12.34 -15.16
CA GLN A 149 -9.04 13.24 -15.18
C GLN A 149 -9.47 14.57 -14.56
N PRO A 150 -8.77 15.08 -13.54
CA PRO A 150 -9.02 16.44 -13.08
C PRO A 150 -8.71 17.42 -14.22
N ALA A 151 -9.39 18.56 -14.23
CA ALA A 151 -9.07 19.62 -15.19
C ALA A 151 -7.58 20.01 -15.06
N PRO A 152 -6.88 20.23 -16.19
CA PRO A 152 -5.49 20.62 -16.15
C PRO A 152 -5.36 21.95 -15.39
N LEU A 153 -4.39 22.01 -14.47
CA LEU A 153 -4.05 23.23 -13.77
C LEU A 153 -3.36 24.22 -14.73
N SER A 154 -3.52 25.51 -14.48
CA SER A 154 -2.63 26.48 -15.12
C SER A 154 -1.19 26.28 -14.62
N PRO A 155 -0.16 26.70 -15.36
CA PRO A 155 1.22 26.62 -14.87
C PRO A 155 1.44 27.33 -13.53
N GLU A 156 0.71 28.41 -13.28
CA GLU A 156 0.76 29.20 -12.05
C GLU A 156 0.14 28.42 -10.89
N ASP A 157 -1.06 27.86 -11.07
CA ASP A 157 -1.71 27.04 -10.05
C ASP A 157 -0.90 25.77 -9.74
N TRP A 158 -0.33 25.13 -10.77
CA TRP A 158 0.56 23.98 -10.60
C TRP A 158 1.79 24.35 -9.76
N PHE A 159 2.38 25.50 -10.02
CA PHE A 159 3.56 25.97 -9.28
C PHE A 159 3.23 26.23 -7.81
N ASP A 160 2.13 26.92 -7.54
CA ASP A 160 1.67 27.21 -6.18
C ASP A 160 1.36 25.93 -5.41
N ASP A 161 0.70 24.96 -6.04
CA ASP A 161 0.43 23.64 -5.47
C ASP A 161 1.72 22.89 -5.13
N GLU A 162 2.69 22.86 -6.06
CA GLU A 162 3.98 22.19 -5.86
C GLU A 162 4.81 22.84 -4.77
N LEU A 163 4.78 24.18 -4.70
CA LEU A 163 5.46 24.95 -3.66
C LEU A 163 4.85 24.66 -2.28
N GLN A 164 3.52 24.66 -2.19
CA GLN A 164 2.80 24.34 -0.97
C GLN A 164 3.05 22.89 -0.53
N LYS A 165 3.02 21.93 -1.46
CA LYS A 165 3.35 20.52 -1.19
C LYS A 165 4.77 20.39 -0.65
N ALA A 166 5.78 20.92 -1.35
CA ALA A 166 7.17 20.82 -0.92
C ALA A 166 7.39 21.45 0.47
N SER A 167 6.79 22.60 0.74
CA SER A 167 6.82 23.26 2.04
C SER A 167 6.17 22.41 3.14
N ARG A 168 5.00 21.82 2.86
CA ARG A 168 4.30 20.93 3.78
C ARG A 168 5.11 19.66 4.08
N GLU A 169 5.74 19.06 3.07
CA GLU A 169 6.59 17.87 3.21
C GLU A 169 7.81 18.17 4.11
N VAL A 170 8.48 19.31 3.90
CA VAL A 170 9.58 19.75 4.77
C VAL A 170 9.10 19.88 6.22
N GLY A 171 7.97 20.56 6.44
CA GLY A 171 7.41 20.74 7.77
C GLY A 171 6.96 19.43 8.41
N TYR A 172 6.32 18.54 7.65
CA TYR A 172 5.85 17.25 8.11
C TYR A 172 7.02 16.35 8.52
N HIS A 173 7.98 16.13 7.63
CA HIS A 173 9.11 15.24 7.91
C HIS A 173 10.04 15.76 9.00
N THR A 174 10.20 17.08 9.12
CA THR A 174 10.91 17.68 10.26
C THR A 174 10.24 17.32 11.58
N ARG A 175 8.90 17.45 11.67
CA ARG A 175 8.14 17.15 12.89
C ARG A 175 8.12 15.66 13.22
N GLU A 176 7.84 14.80 12.25
CA GLU A 176 7.75 13.35 12.50
C GLU A 176 9.12 12.75 12.86
N ARG A 177 10.20 13.23 12.23
CA ARG A 177 11.57 12.88 12.64
C ARG A 177 11.82 13.24 14.10
N ALA A 178 11.46 14.45 14.52
CA ALA A 178 11.67 14.88 15.91
C ALA A 178 10.86 14.03 16.90
N LYS A 179 9.59 13.72 16.57
CA LYS A 179 8.76 12.84 17.38
C LYS A 179 9.32 11.42 17.50
N GLU A 180 9.89 10.85 16.44
CA GLU A 180 10.48 9.51 16.48
C GLU A 180 11.71 9.46 17.40
N ILE A 181 12.53 10.52 17.37
CA ILE A 181 13.67 10.68 18.29
C ILE A 181 13.16 10.77 19.73
N GLU A 182 12.21 11.66 20.01
CA GLU A 182 11.64 11.85 21.35
C GLU A 182 10.99 10.57 21.90
N ARG A 183 10.21 9.85 21.07
CA ARG A 183 9.61 8.56 21.45
C ARG A 183 10.67 7.52 21.78
N THR A 184 11.74 7.47 21.01
CA THR A 184 12.85 6.53 21.24
C THR A 184 13.59 6.85 22.52
N GLU A 185 13.88 8.12 22.79
CA GLU A 185 14.50 8.59 24.03
C GLU A 185 13.61 8.26 25.25
N SER A 186 12.30 8.51 25.15
CA SER A 186 11.34 8.19 26.20
C SER A 186 11.29 6.69 26.50
N ARG A 187 11.27 5.83 25.47
CA ARG A 187 11.33 4.36 25.62
C ARG A 187 12.64 3.90 26.27
N ASN A 188 13.76 4.47 25.85
CA ASN A 188 15.07 4.14 26.40
C ASN A 188 15.17 4.57 27.88
N LYS A 189 14.62 5.74 28.23
CA LYS A 189 14.53 6.17 29.63
C LYS A 189 13.69 5.20 30.45
N TRP A 190 12.51 4.81 29.96
CA TRP A 190 11.65 3.86 30.66
C TRP A 190 12.33 2.51 30.88
N LEU A 191 13.04 1.98 29.87
CA LEU A 191 13.82 0.74 30.00
C LEU A 191 14.94 0.86 31.05
N ALA A 192 15.66 1.98 31.04
CA ALA A 192 16.73 2.22 32.01
C ALA A 192 16.19 2.32 33.44
N ASP A 193 15.11 3.07 33.64
CA ASP A 193 14.45 3.23 34.96
C ASP A 193 13.95 1.86 35.48
N LEU A 194 13.35 1.02 34.61
CA LEU A 194 12.90 -0.32 34.97
C LEU A 194 14.07 -1.23 35.38
N ARG A 195 15.15 -1.26 34.59
CA ARG A 195 16.32 -2.09 34.88
C ARG A 195 17.02 -1.69 36.17
N ALA A 196 17.13 -0.39 36.44
CA ALA A 196 17.69 0.11 37.70
C ALA A 196 16.86 -0.38 38.90
N SER A 197 15.53 -0.25 38.82
CA SER A 197 14.63 -0.71 39.89
C SER A 197 14.71 -2.21 40.16
N LEU A 198 14.97 -3.03 39.13
CA LEU A 198 15.10 -4.49 39.30
C LEU A 198 16.46 -4.86 39.93
N ALA A 199 17.55 -4.21 39.52
CA ALA A 199 18.87 -4.43 40.08
C ALA A 199 18.92 -4.11 41.58
N GLU A 200 18.23 -3.05 42.02
CA GLU A 200 18.12 -2.68 43.44
C GLU A 200 17.47 -3.79 44.30
N ILE A 201 16.57 -4.61 43.73
CA ILE A 201 15.95 -5.73 44.46
C ILE A 201 16.92 -6.91 44.58
N GLU A 202 17.73 -7.17 43.55
CA GLU A 202 18.71 -8.26 43.56
C GLU A 202 19.87 -8.00 44.53
N GLU A 203 20.28 -6.73 44.74
CA GLU A 203 21.36 -6.39 45.68
C GLU A 203 20.95 -6.43 47.16
N VAL A 204 19.66 -6.39 47.45
CA VAL A 204 19.10 -6.35 48.82
C VAL A 204 18.71 -7.76 49.32
N SER A 205 18.77 -8.78 48.46
CA SER A 205 18.32 -10.14 48.74
C SER A 205 19.45 -11.16 48.90
#